data_AF-A0A924WZ64-F1
#
_entry.id   AF-A0A924WZ64-F1
#
_cell.length_a   1.000
_cell.length_b   1.000
_cell.length_c   1.000
_cell.angle_alpha   90.00
_cell.angle_beta   90.00
_cell.angle_gamma   90.00
#
_symmetry.space_group_name_H-M   'P 1'
#
loop_
_entity.id
_entity.type
_entity.pdbx_description
1 polymer ?
#
loop_
_entity_poly.entity_id
_entity_poly.type
_entity_poly.pdbx_seq_one_letter_code
_entity_poly.pdbx_strand_id
1 'polypeptide(L)'
;MRTLYPYIRQYWKLGIVALLLAATNQIFSLLDPLIFRHIIDEYATRYKEYTTSQFFRGVSILLAAAVGVAFVSRVAKNFQDYFVNVITQRLGAQLYSDGIRHSLALPYAAFEDQRSGETLGKLQKVRSDVEKFIAAFVNVMFTTLVGVLFVMVYAWKVHW
;
A
#
# COMPACT_ATOMS: atom_id res chain seq x y z
N MET A 1 -11.65 -7.91 19.09
CA MET A 1 -11.74 -7.84 17.60
C MET A 1 -13.15 -8.06 17.01
N ARG A 2 -14.16 -8.56 17.75
CA ARG A 2 -15.51 -8.79 17.19
C ARG A 2 -16.33 -7.52 16.87
N THR A 3 -16.04 -6.39 17.51
CA THR A 3 -16.77 -5.12 17.33
C THR A 3 -16.35 -4.34 16.07
N LEU A 4 -15.09 -4.44 15.65
CA LEU A 4 -14.56 -3.78 14.44
C LEU A 4 -14.80 -4.58 13.15
N TYR A 5 -14.99 -5.89 13.26
CA TYR A 5 -15.20 -6.81 12.14
C TYR A 5 -16.40 -6.46 11.23
N PRO A 6 -17.61 -6.12 11.74
CA PRO A 6 -18.73 -5.76 10.87
C PRO A 6 -18.50 -4.47 10.07
N TYR A 7 -17.80 -3.49 10.64
CA TYR A 7 -17.46 -2.23 9.96
C TYR A 7 -16.47 -2.46 8.82
N ILE A 8 -15.40 -3.23 9.09
CA ILE A 8 -14.39 -3.58 8.08
C ILE A 8 -15.00 -4.44 6.97
N ARG A 9 -15.92 -5.36 7.33
CA ARG A 9 -16.62 -6.22 6.36
C ARG A 9 -17.47 -5.43 5.37
N GLN A 10 -17.95 -4.23 5.71
CA GLN A 10 -18.72 -3.41 4.76
C GLN A 10 -17.86 -2.89 3.60
N TYR A 11 -16.56 -2.69 3.82
CA TYR A 11 -15.62 -2.13 2.83
C TYR A 11 -14.65 -3.17 2.24
N TRP A 12 -14.87 -4.46 2.49
CA TRP A 12 -13.97 -5.55 2.06
C TRP A 12 -13.69 -5.57 0.55
N LYS A 13 -14.66 -5.19 -0.30
CA LYS A 13 -14.49 -5.11 -1.76
C LYS A 13 -13.45 -4.06 -2.16
N LEU A 14 -13.52 -2.87 -1.55
CA LEU A 14 -12.53 -1.81 -1.78
C LEU A 14 -11.17 -2.22 -1.21
N GLY A 15 -11.16 -2.93 -0.07
CA GLY A 15 -9.94 -3.50 0.51
C GLY A 15 -9.25 -4.49 -0.43
N ILE A 16 -10.00 -5.39 -1.06
CA ILE A 16 -9.46 -6.33 -2.06
C ILE A 16 -8.89 -5.58 -3.26
N VAL A 17 -9.61 -4.59 -3.79
CA VAL A 17 -9.11 -3.76 -4.90
C VAL A 17 -7.79 -3.08 -4.51
N ALA A 18 -7.73 -2.45 -3.33
CA ALA A 18 -6.51 -1.82 -2.83
C ALA A 18 -5.35 -2.82 -2.69
N LEU A 19 -5.60 -4.02 -2.18
CA LEU A 19 -4.57 -5.07 -2.05
C LEU A 19 -4.09 -5.58 -3.41
N LEU A 20 -4.98 -5.74 -4.40
CA LEU A 20 -4.59 -6.10 -5.75
C LEU A 20 -3.73 -5.01 -6.40
N LEU A 21 -4.12 -3.75 -6.27
CA LEU A 21 -3.31 -2.63 -6.75
C LEU A 21 -1.95 -2.55 -6.04
N ALA A 22 -1.92 -2.84 -4.73
CA ALA A 22 -0.70 -2.91 -3.95
C ALA A 22 0.26 -3.99 -4.46
N ALA A 23 -0.27 -5.18 -4.74
CA ALA A 23 0.52 -6.27 -5.30
C ALA A 23 1.06 -5.92 -6.68
N THR A 24 0.22 -5.37 -7.56
CA THR A 24 0.64 -4.92 -8.90
C THR A 24 1.75 -3.87 -8.82
N ASN A 25 1.57 -2.83 -8.01
CA ASN A 25 2.61 -1.82 -7.80
C ASN A 25 3.90 -2.45 -7.24
N GLN A 26 3.81 -3.32 -6.23
CA GLN A 26 4.99 -3.92 -5.62
C GLN A 26 5.79 -4.77 -6.61
N ILE A 27 5.10 -5.54 -7.46
CA ILE A 27 5.73 -6.37 -8.49
C ILE A 27 6.41 -5.48 -9.54
N PHE A 28 5.71 -4.47 -10.06
CA PHE A 28 6.28 -3.55 -11.07
C PHE A 28 7.47 -2.76 -10.52
N SER A 29 7.38 -2.27 -9.28
CA SER A 29 8.48 -1.57 -8.61
C SER A 29 9.71 -2.45 -8.41
N LEU A 30 9.56 -3.78 -8.33
CA LEU A 30 10.68 -4.73 -8.25
C LEU A 30 11.19 -5.18 -9.62
N LEU A 31 10.40 -5.00 -10.69
CA LEU A 31 10.85 -5.18 -12.07
C LEU A 31 11.74 -4.03 -12.53
N ASP A 32 11.53 -2.81 -12.02
CA ASP A 32 12.33 -1.63 -12.37
C ASP A 32 13.86 -1.87 -12.24
N PRO A 33 14.40 -2.37 -11.10
CA PRO A 33 15.83 -2.69 -10.98
C PRO A 33 16.33 -3.74 -11.97
N LEU A 34 15.50 -4.71 -12.36
CA LEU A 34 15.87 -5.74 -13.32
C LEU A 34 16.01 -5.17 -14.73
N ILE A 35 15.11 -4.26 -15.12
CA ILE A 35 15.19 -3.55 -16.40
C ILE A 35 16.43 -2.64 -16.41
N PHE A 36 16.67 -1.91 -15.33
CA PHE A 36 17.89 -1.09 -15.20
C PHE A 36 19.17 -1.91 -15.27
N ARG A 37 19.20 -3.09 -14.64
CA ARG A 37 20.33 -4.01 -14.74
C ARG A 37 20.59 -4.40 -16.19
N HIS A 38 19.56 -4.77 -16.95
CA HIS A 38 19.70 -5.12 -18.36
C HIS A 38 20.21 -3.95 -19.22
N ILE A 39 19.73 -2.73 -18.95
CA ILE A 39 20.23 -1.51 -19.61
C ILE A 39 21.74 -1.30 -19.33
N ILE A 40 22.19 -1.53 -18.10
CA ILE A 40 23.60 -1.31 -17.71
C ILE A 40 24.51 -2.46 -18.18
N ASP A 41 24.09 -3.71 -17.98
CA ASP A 41 24.90 -4.92 -18.26
C ASP A 41 24.97 -5.27 -19.76
N GLU A 42 23.95 -4.93 -20.57
CA GLU A 42 23.99 -5.24 -22.01
C GLU A 42 24.43 -4.06 -22.86
N TYR A 43 24.03 -2.84 -22.51
CA TYR A 43 24.35 -1.67 -23.31
C TYR A 43 25.56 -0.94 -22.72
N ALA A 44 25.49 -0.47 -21.47
CA ALA A 44 26.56 0.42 -20.95
C ALA A 44 27.94 -0.26 -20.88
N THR A 45 28.02 -1.56 -20.58
CA THR A 45 29.29 -2.30 -20.46
C THR A 45 29.82 -2.88 -21.78
N ARG A 46 28.97 -3.16 -22.78
CA ARG A 46 29.37 -3.64 -24.12
C ARG A 46 29.36 -2.54 -25.21
N TYR A 47 29.60 -1.30 -24.82
CA TYR A 47 29.59 -0.14 -25.74
C TYR A 47 30.54 -0.27 -26.95
N LYS A 48 31.55 -1.16 -26.88
CA LYS A 48 32.53 -1.41 -27.95
C LYS A 48 32.07 -2.41 -29.02
N GLU A 49 31.03 -3.22 -28.77
CA GLU A 49 30.56 -4.25 -29.72
C GLU A 49 29.42 -3.75 -30.64
N TYR A 50 28.81 -2.59 -30.34
CA TYR A 50 27.67 -2.05 -31.08
C TYR A 50 27.99 -0.77 -31.84
N THR A 51 27.46 -0.66 -33.06
CA THR A 51 27.51 0.57 -33.84
C THR A 51 26.63 1.65 -33.19
N THR A 52 27.09 2.90 -33.17
CA THR A 52 26.46 4.03 -32.45
C THR A 52 24.95 4.17 -32.67
N SER A 53 24.46 3.85 -33.87
CA SER A 53 23.03 3.92 -34.22
C SER A 53 22.19 2.80 -33.60
N GLN A 54 22.69 1.56 -33.53
CA GLN A 54 22.01 0.43 -32.89
C GLN A 54 22.00 0.58 -31.37
N PHE A 55 23.10 1.08 -30.80
CA PHE A 55 23.19 1.40 -29.39
C PHE A 55 22.13 2.42 -28.96
N PHE A 56 22.02 3.55 -29.66
CA PHE A 56 21.04 4.59 -29.35
C PHE A 56 19.59 4.10 -29.46
N ARG A 57 19.27 3.33 -30.50
CA ARG A 57 17.90 2.80 -30.71
C ARG A 57 17.52 1.74 -29.67
N GLY A 58 18.45 0.85 -29.30
CA GLY A 58 18.20 -0.16 -28.27
C GLY A 58 18.06 0.44 -26.87
N VAL A 59 18.97 1.34 -26.49
CA VAL A 59 18.92 2.04 -25.19
C VAL A 59 17.66 2.90 -25.08
N SER A 60 17.27 3.63 -26.13
CA SER A 60 16.07 4.47 -26.09
C SER A 60 14.78 3.66 -25.94
N ILE A 61 14.65 2.51 -26.62
CA ILE A 61 13.48 1.62 -26.46
C ILE A 61 13.43 1.04 -25.05
N LEU A 62 14.56 0.59 -24.51
CA LEU A 62 14.62 0.04 -23.15
C LEU A 62 14.38 1.10 -22.08
N LEU A 63 14.90 2.32 -22.26
CA LEU A 63 14.59 3.47 -21.40
C LEU A 63 13.11 3.83 -21.46
N ALA A 64 12.51 3.88 -22.66
CA ALA A 64 11.09 4.13 -22.80
C ALA A 64 10.25 3.04 -22.12
N ALA A 65 10.66 1.77 -22.23
CA ALA A 65 10.02 0.67 -21.52
C ALA A 65 10.17 0.80 -20.00
N ALA A 66 11.36 1.14 -19.49
CA ALA A 66 11.61 1.37 -18.07
C ALA A 66 10.72 2.50 -17.52
N VAL A 67 10.65 3.62 -18.25
CA VAL A 67 9.75 4.74 -17.90
C VAL A 67 8.28 4.29 -17.91
N GLY A 68 7.88 3.48 -18.88
CA GLY A 68 6.53 2.92 -18.96
C GLY A 68 6.17 2.04 -17.76
N VAL A 69 7.06 1.12 -17.38
CA VAL A 69 6.89 0.23 -16.22
C VAL A 69 6.83 1.05 -14.91
N ALA A 70 7.76 1.98 -14.72
CA ALA A 70 7.79 2.87 -13.57
C ALA A 70 6.51 3.74 -13.49
N PHE A 71 6.01 4.23 -14.63
CA PHE A 71 4.78 5.00 -14.70
C PHE A 71 3.57 4.17 -14.27
N VAL A 72 3.41 2.95 -14.81
CA VAL A 72 2.33 2.03 -14.42
C VAL A 72 2.40 1.71 -12.93
N SER A 73 3.60 1.46 -12.39
CA SER A 73 3.81 1.25 -10.95
C SER A 73 3.30 2.43 -10.13
N ARG A 74 3.73 3.66 -10.46
CA ARG A 74 3.33 4.88 -9.72
C ARG A 74 1.84 5.16 -9.81
N VAL A 75 1.22 4.93 -10.98
CA VAL A 75 -0.22 5.07 -11.14
C VAL A 75 -0.97 4.06 -10.26
N ALA A 76 -0.56 2.79 -10.28
CA ALA A 76 -1.15 1.76 -9.41
C ALA A 76 -0.99 2.10 -7.92
N LYS A 77 0.17 2.62 -7.51
CA LYS A 77 0.42 3.09 -6.14
C LYS A 77 -0.52 4.21 -5.74
N ASN A 78 -0.69 5.22 -6.59
CA ASN A 78 -1.56 6.36 -6.29
C ASN A 78 -3.03 5.93 -6.15
N PHE A 79 -3.50 5.04 -7.02
CA PHE A 79 -4.85 4.50 -6.90
C PHE A 79 -5.01 3.63 -5.64
N GLN A 80 -4.04 2.76 -5.34
CA GLN A 80 -4.01 2.00 -4.09
C GLN A 80 -4.17 2.95 -2.89
N ASP A 81 -3.31 3.96 -2.79
CA ASP A 81 -3.27 4.88 -1.65
C ASP A 81 -4.59 5.65 -1.53
N TYR A 82 -5.18 6.05 -2.65
CA TYR A 82 -6.51 6.65 -2.67
C TYR A 82 -7.57 5.71 -2.06
N PHE A 83 -7.65 4.46 -2.51
CA PHE A 83 -8.64 3.51 -1.98
C PHE A 83 -8.40 3.20 -0.50
N VAL A 84 -7.15 3.02 -0.08
CA VAL A 84 -6.80 2.81 1.33
C VAL A 84 -7.24 4.00 2.18
N ASN A 85 -6.96 5.22 1.72
CA ASN A 85 -7.36 6.44 2.43
C ASN A 85 -8.89 6.57 2.52
N VAL A 86 -9.61 6.30 1.44
CA VAL A 86 -11.09 6.35 1.44
C VAL A 86 -11.68 5.33 2.42
N ILE A 87 -11.18 4.09 2.42
CA ILE A 87 -11.62 3.05 3.35
C ILE A 87 -11.35 3.49 4.79
N THR A 88 -10.13 3.97 5.04
CA THR A 88 -9.66 4.37 6.37
C THR A 88 -10.49 5.54 6.92
N GLN A 89 -10.71 6.57 6.12
CA GLN A 89 -11.49 7.75 6.51
C GLN A 89 -12.97 7.42 6.73
N ARG A 90 -13.58 6.61 5.85
CA ARG A 90 -14.98 6.20 6.00
C ARG A 90 -15.18 5.33 7.24
N LEU A 91 -14.29 4.38 7.48
CA LEU A 91 -14.30 3.56 8.70
C LEU A 91 -14.11 4.42 9.95
N GLY A 92 -13.16 5.34 9.94
CA GLY A 92 -12.91 6.26 11.06
C GLY A 92 -14.11 7.16 11.38
N ALA A 93 -14.78 7.68 10.35
CA ALA A 93 -15.99 8.49 10.51
C ALA A 93 -17.16 7.69 11.09
N GLN A 94 -17.36 6.46 10.62
CA GLN A 94 -18.43 5.59 11.10
C GLN A 94 -18.20 5.16 12.56
N LEU A 95 -16.96 4.79 12.89
CA LEU A 95 -16.55 4.46 14.27
C LEU A 95 -16.73 5.64 15.22
N TYR A 96 -16.44 6.86 14.77
CA TYR A 96 -16.65 8.07 15.55
C TYR A 96 -18.14 8.33 15.82
N SER A 97 -18.98 8.24 14.79
CA SER A 97 -20.43 8.45 14.91
C SER A 97 -21.07 7.46 15.89
N ASP A 98 -20.73 6.17 15.77
CA ASP A 98 -21.25 5.15 16.66
C ASP A 98 -20.66 5.25 18.08
N GLY A 99 -19.39 5.64 18.21
CA GLY A 99 -18.75 5.90 19.50
C GLY A 99 -19.41 7.05 20.27
N ILE A 100 -19.76 8.14 19.58
CA ILE A 100 -20.53 9.26 20.14
C ILE A 100 -21.92 8.79 20.56
N ARG A 101 -22.65 8.08 19.69
CA ARG A 101 -24.00 7.59 19.99
C ARG A 101 -24.04 6.66 21.19
N HIS A 102 -23.07 5.75 21.30
CA HIS A 102 -22.96 4.83 22.43
C HIS A 102 -22.57 5.56 23.71
N SER A 103 -21.68 6.54 23.63
CA SER A 103 -21.32 7.38 24.76
C SER A 103 -22.54 8.14 25.29
N LEU A 104 -23.33 8.76 24.41
CA LEU A 104 -24.55 9.47 24.79
C LEU A 104 -25.65 8.57 25.40
N ALA A 105 -25.56 7.25 25.22
CA ALA A 105 -26.51 6.28 25.75
C ALA A 105 -26.11 5.68 27.12
N LEU A 106 -24.91 5.99 27.63
CA LEU A 106 -24.44 5.45 28.90
C LEU A 106 -25.10 6.16 30.10
N PRO A 107 -25.48 5.43 31.17
CA PRO A 107 -26.10 6.01 32.36
C PRO A 107 -25.16 6.98 33.08
N TYR A 108 -25.73 8.05 33.63
CA TYR A 108 -25.03 9.21 34.20
C TYR A 108 -23.95 8.85 35.24
N ALA A 109 -24.15 7.79 36.02
CA ALA A 109 -23.18 7.29 37.00
C ALA A 109 -21.82 6.87 36.39
N ALA A 110 -21.79 6.46 35.12
CA ALA A 110 -20.54 6.12 34.43
C ALA A 110 -19.73 7.36 33.98
N PHE A 111 -20.35 8.55 34.01
CA PHE A 111 -19.74 9.83 33.66
C PHE A 111 -19.26 10.63 34.88
N GLU A 112 -19.66 10.24 36.10
CA GLU A 112 -19.32 10.94 37.34
C GLU A 112 -17.85 10.68 37.76
N ASP A 113 -17.35 9.47 37.52
CA ASP A 113 -15.97 9.05 37.84
C ASP A 113 -14.93 9.35 36.74
N GLN A 114 -15.36 9.76 35.54
CA GLN A 114 -14.45 10.06 34.43
C GLN A 114 -14.43 11.55 34.11
N ARG A 115 -13.23 12.14 34.03
CA ARG A 115 -13.08 13.54 33.56
C ARG A 115 -13.70 13.65 32.16
N SER A 116 -14.51 14.68 31.93
CA SER A 116 -15.31 14.88 30.70
C SER A 116 -14.51 14.85 29.38
N GLY A 117 -13.19 15.07 29.43
CA GLY A 117 -12.29 14.97 28.28
C GLY A 117 -11.61 13.61 28.07
N GLU A 118 -11.67 12.70 29.04
CA GLU A 118 -10.93 11.43 29.01
C GLU A 118 -11.59 10.38 28.11
N THR A 119 -12.92 10.30 28.13
CA THR A 119 -13.71 9.42 27.26
C THR A 119 -13.61 9.85 25.80
N LEU A 120 -13.64 11.16 25.53
CA LEU A 120 -13.45 11.72 24.18
C LEU A 120 -12.02 11.46 23.67
N GLY A 121 -11.02 11.64 24.53
CA GLY A 121 -9.62 11.34 24.20
C GLY A 121 -9.39 9.86 23.86
N LYS A 122 -10.01 8.94 24.61
CA LYS A 122 -9.97 7.50 24.32
C LYS A 122 -10.60 7.18 22.96
N LEU A 123 -11.74 7.76 22.62
CA LEU A 123 -12.40 7.54 21.32
C LEU A 123 -11.58 8.09 20.14
N GLN A 124 -11.02 9.30 20.29
CA GLN A 124 -10.14 9.88 19.26
C GLN A 124 -8.87 9.04 19.07
N LYS A 125 -8.29 8.55 20.17
CA LYS A 125 -7.11 7.67 20.13
C LYS A 125 -7.41 6.35 19.44
N VAL A 126 -8.51 5.69 19.80
CA VAL A 126 -8.94 4.45 19.14
C VAL A 126 -9.18 4.67 17.65
N ARG A 127 -9.81 5.78 17.25
CA ARG A 127 -9.97 6.12 15.83
C ARG A 127 -8.62 6.26 15.13
N SER A 128 -7.73 7.10 15.68
CA SER A 128 -6.42 7.34 15.08
C SER A 128 -5.58 6.06 14.99
N ASP A 129 -5.61 5.23 16.03
CA ASP A 129 -4.88 3.97 16.08
C ASP A 129 -5.42 2.97 15.05
N VAL A 130 -6.74 2.88 14.89
CA VAL A 130 -7.37 2.04 13.85
C VAL A 130 -7.01 2.55 12.45
N GLU A 131 -7.04 3.87 12.22
CA GLU A 131 -6.68 4.46 10.95
C GLU A 131 -5.21 4.16 10.58
N LYS A 132 -4.29 4.35 11.54
CA LYS A 132 -2.86 4.02 11.36
C LYS A 132 -2.63 2.53 11.17
N PHE A 133 -3.36 1.68 11.90
CA PHE A 133 -3.25 0.23 11.78
C PHE A 133 -3.63 -0.25 10.38
N ILE A 134 -4.75 0.23 9.83
CA ILE A 134 -5.17 -0.12 8.47
C ILE A 134 -4.14 0.35 7.45
N ALA A 135 -3.67 1.59 7.57
CA ALA A 135 -2.66 2.13 6.68
C ALA A 135 -1.34 1.33 6.74
N ALA A 136 -0.85 1.00 7.94
CA ALA A 136 0.37 0.22 8.13
C ALA A 136 0.21 -1.23 7.63
N PHE A 137 -0.96 -1.84 7.84
CA PHE A 137 -1.24 -3.18 7.36
C PHE A 137 -1.14 -3.27 5.83
N VAL A 138 -1.73 -2.31 5.11
CA VAL A 138 -1.71 -2.31 3.64
C VAL A 138 -0.37 -1.80 3.09
N ASN A 139 0.19 -0.73 3.63
CA ASN A 139 1.37 -0.06 3.06
C ASN A 139 2.70 -0.65 3.51
N VAL A 140 2.75 -1.35 4.64
CA VAL A 140 3.99 -1.90 5.20
C VAL A 140 3.93 -3.43 5.24
N MET A 141 2.97 -4.01 5.98
CA MET A 141 2.92 -5.47 6.14
C MET A 141 2.68 -6.19 4.80
N PHE A 142 1.65 -5.79 4.06
CA PHE A 142 1.27 -6.46 2.82
C PHE A 142 2.32 -6.28 1.72
N THR A 143 2.78 -5.05 1.50
CA THR A 143 3.83 -4.74 0.51
C THR A 143 5.14 -5.46 0.81
N THR A 144 5.56 -5.51 2.08
CA THR A 144 6.76 -6.26 2.49
C THR A 144 6.58 -7.76 2.24
N LEU A 145 5.42 -8.32 2.57
CA LEU A 145 5.13 -9.74 2.34
C LEU A 145 5.18 -10.09 0.85
N VAL A 146 4.55 -9.28 -0.01
CA VAL A 146 4.62 -9.45 -1.47
C VAL A 146 6.05 -9.33 -1.97
N GLY A 147 6.82 -8.36 -1.47
CA GLY A 147 8.23 -8.18 -1.85
C GLY A 147 9.11 -9.36 -1.45
N VAL A 148 8.95 -9.88 -0.24
CA VAL A 148 9.68 -11.06 0.25
C VAL A 148 9.34 -12.30 -0.58
N LEU A 149 8.06 -12.52 -0.89
CA LEU A 149 7.64 -13.62 -1.78
C LEU A 149 8.24 -13.49 -3.18
N PHE A 150 8.24 -12.28 -3.75
CA PHE A 150 8.84 -12.02 -5.06
C PHE A 150 10.34 -12.36 -5.07
N VAL A 151 11.10 -11.88 -4.08
CA VAL A 151 12.54 -12.15 -3.97
C VAL A 151 12.82 -13.64 -3.79
N MET A 152 12.03 -14.34 -2.96
CA MET A 152 12.17 -15.80 -2.80
C MET A 152 11.95 -16.56 -4.11
N VAL A 153 10.89 -16.23 -4.86
CA VAL A 153 10.60 -16.86 -6.16
C VAL A 153 11.71 -16.57 -7.17
N TYR A 154 12.21 -15.33 -7.21
CA TYR A 154 13.32 -14.95 -8.08
C TYR A 154 14.61 -15.72 -7.74
N ALA A 155 14.96 -15.79 -6.45
CA ALA A 155 16.15 -16.51 -5.99
C ALA A 155 16.08 -18.00 -6.34
N TRP A 156 14.92 -18.64 -6.18
CA TRP A 156 14.71 -20.03 -6.59
C TRP A 156 14.96 -20.20 -8.09
N LYS A 157 14.42 -19.32 -8.93
CA LYS A 157 14.57 -19.39 -10.40
C LYS A 157 16.01 -19.19 -10.88
N VAL A 158 16.83 -18.46 -10.13
CA VAL A 158 18.24 -18.16 -10.49
C VAL A 158 19.21 -19.25 -10.03
N HIS A 159 18.95 -19.87 -8.87
CA HIS A 159 19.86 -20.83 -8.24
C HIS A 159 19.51 -22.31 -8.46
N TRP A 160 18.43 -22.61 -9.18
CA TRP A 160 18.04 -23.97 -9.60
C TRP A 160 18.01 -24.07 -11.12
#